data_AF-A0A8J4YU88-F1
#
_entry.id   AF-A0A8J4YU88-F1
#
_cell.length_a   1.000
_cell.length_b   1.000
_cell.length_c   1.000
_cell.angle_alpha   90.00
_cell.angle_beta   90.00
_cell.angle_gamma   90.00
#
_symmetry.space_group_name_H-M   'P 1'
#
loop_
_entity.id
_entity.type
_entity.pdbx_description
1 polymer ?
#
loop_
_entity_poly.entity_id
_entity_poly.type
_entity_poly.pdbx_seq_one_letter_code
_entity_poly.pdbx_strand_id
1 'polypeptide(L)'
;MSSKRSAPPTPGSSEKKRKVLSLAEKMDVLAVIDSGLGWSATGKKFGLHEATVRTIWKTREKIRQSVRESADVSSKVASVSRRDPLLEKMEKILNRWISEQVDQRKSNVDGVAIREKARSIYDHLAEKEPSGSSPAPGFIASHGWFHRFKQRFSLHNIARTGKNIQYIFTLLSI
;
A
#
# COMPACT_ATOMS: atom_id res chain seq x y z
N MET A 1 -16.49 14.86 57.79
CA MET A 1 -17.05 13.70 57.06
C MET A 1 -18.10 14.23 56.09
N SER A 2 -17.92 14.09 54.78
CA SER A 2 -18.96 14.38 53.79
C SER A 2 -18.89 13.34 52.67
N SER A 3 -20.02 12.68 52.45
CA SER A 3 -20.17 11.49 51.63
C SER A 3 -20.09 11.78 50.13
N LYS A 4 -19.33 10.92 49.46
CA LYS A 4 -19.16 10.76 48.02
C LYS A 4 -20.51 10.49 47.34
N ARG A 5 -21.01 11.41 46.50
CA ARG A 5 -22.12 11.14 45.58
C ARG A 5 -21.59 10.39 44.36
N SER A 6 -21.85 9.10 44.32
CA SER A 6 -21.60 8.23 43.17
C SER A 6 -22.56 8.60 42.04
N ALA A 7 -22.03 8.93 40.86
CA ALA A 7 -22.82 9.07 39.64
C ALA A 7 -23.34 7.69 39.17
N PRO A 8 -24.53 7.62 38.58
CA PRO A 8 -25.12 6.36 38.12
C PRO A 8 -24.36 5.79 36.91
N PRO A 9 -24.31 4.45 36.77
CA PRO A 9 -23.68 3.80 35.63
C PRO A 9 -24.46 4.10 34.35
N THR A 10 -23.79 4.68 33.36
CA THR A 10 -24.33 4.88 32.01
C THR A 10 -24.41 3.53 31.29
N PRO A 11 -25.60 3.10 30.80
CA PRO A 11 -25.72 1.85 30.06
C PRO A 11 -25.38 2.07 28.58
N GLY A 12 -24.57 1.18 28.03
CA GLY A 12 -24.55 0.91 26.59
C GLY A 12 -23.47 1.60 25.77
N SER A 13 -22.18 1.36 26.06
CA SER A 13 -21.15 1.47 25.02
C SER A 13 -21.28 0.26 24.08
N SER A 14 -22.23 0.31 23.15
CA SER A 14 -22.23 -0.56 21.98
C SER A 14 -20.88 -0.38 21.28
N GLU A 15 -20.06 -1.42 21.25
CA GLU A 15 -18.75 -1.41 20.60
C GLU A 15 -18.95 -1.22 19.08
N LYS A 16 -18.95 0.05 18.65
CA LYS A 16 -19.17 0.40 17.24
C LYS A 16 -17.92 -0.02 16.48
N LYS A 17 -18.06 -1.08 15.68
CA LYS A 17 -17.04 -1.58 14.76
C LYS A 17 -16.42 -0.41 13.99
N ARG A 18 -15.09 -0.41 13.90
CA ARG A 18 -14.31 0.64 13.25
C ARG A 18 -14.73 0.78 11.79
N LYS A 19 -15.49 1.83 11.45
CA LYS A 19 -15.86 2.13 10.06
C LYS A 19 -14.62 2.62 9.32
N VAL A 20 -14.17 1.85 8.33
CA VAL A 20 -13.12 2.27 7.41
C VAL A 20 -13.78 3.16 6.36
N LEU A 21 -13.43 4.45 6.35
CA LEU A 21 -13.93 5.41 5.37
C LEU A 21 -13.10 5.39 4.10
N SER A 22 -13.77 5.25 2.97
CA SER A 22 -13.20 5.40 1.64
C SER A 22 -12.69 6.83 1.41
N LEU A 23 -11.86 7.01 0.38
CA LEU A 23 -11.32 8.32 0.02
C LEU A 23 -12.43 9.28 -0.44
N ALA A 24 -13.42 8.75 -1.18
CA ALA A 24 -14.60 9.50 -1.63
C ALA A 24 -15.47 9.97 -0.47
N GLU A 25 -15.82 9.09 0.48
CA GLU A 25 -16.60 9.48 1.67
C GLU A 25 -15.91 10.58 2.49
N LYS A 26 -14.57 10.57 2.56
CA LYS A 26 -13.81 11.64 3.23
C LYS A 26 -13.88 12.96 2.46
N MET A 27 -13.95 12.94 1.13
CA MET A 27 -14.17 14.16 0.34
C MET A 27 -15.56 14.74 0.56
N ASP A 28 -16.58 13.88 0.60
CA ASP A 28 -17.97 14.32 0.85
C ASP A 28 -18.09 14.99 2.22
N VAL A 29 -17.42 14.44 3.23
CA VAL A 29 -17.34 15.05 4.57
C VAL A 29 -16.70 16.44 4.49
N LEU A 30 -15.62 16.61 3.73
CA LEU A 30 -14.97 17.91 3.55
C LEU A 30 -15.85 18.91 2.79
N ALA A 31 -16.54 18.48 1.74
CA ALA A 31 -17.46 19.33 0.97
C ALA A 31 -18.61 19.86 1.84
N VAL A 32 -19.14 19.02 2.73
CA VAL A 32 -20.19 19.42 3.68
C VAL A 32 -19.68 20.43 4.71
N ILE A 33 -18.43 20.28 5.19
CA ILE A 33 -17.82 21.27 6.09
C ILE A 33 -17.58 22.59 5.35
N ASP A 34 -17.05 22.53 4.12
CA ASP A 34 -16.80 23.71 3.28
C ASP A 34 -18.11 24.45 2.95
N SER A 35 -19.26 23.75 2.87
CA SER A 35 -20.59 24.35 2.73
C SER A 35 -21.12 25.06 3.99
N GLY A 36 -20.37 25.06 5.09
CA GLY A 36 -20.70 25.75 6.34
C GLY A 36 -21.44 24.90 7.38
N LEU A 37 -21.58 23.58 7.17
CA LEU A 37 -22.20 22.70 8.15
C LEU A 37 -21.23 22.43 9.33
N GLY A 38 -21.71 22.65 10.56
CA GLY A 38 -20.90 22.44 11.77
C GLY A 38 -20.49 20.99 12.02
N TRP A 39 -19.39 20.79 12.76
CA TRP A 39 -18.75 19.49 13.02
C TRP A 39 -19.70 18.39 13.51
N SER A 40 -20.56 18.72 14.48
CA SER A 40 -21.51 17.79 15.08
C SER A 40 -22.62 17.38 14.11
N ALA A 41 -23.12 18.33 13.30
CA ALA A 41 -24.14 18.08 12.30
C ALA A 41 -23.60 17.21 11.16
N THR A 42 -22.37 17.47 10.70
CA THR A 42 -21.65 16.63 9.73
C THR A 42 -21.44 15.22 10.27
N GLY A 43 -21.04 15.08 11.54
CA GLY A 43 -20.92 13.78 12.20
C GLY A 43 -22.23 12.98 12.16
N LYS A 44 -23.35 13.60 12.54
CA LYS A 44 -24.68 12.97 12.48
C LYS A 44 -25.06 12.54 11.06
N LYS A 45 -24.81 13.40 10.06
CA LYS A 45 -25.14 13.12 8.65
C LYS A 45 -24.41 11.89 8.10
N PHE A 46 -23.14 11.69 8.47
CA PHE A 46 -22.33 10.56 7.99
C PHE A 46 -22.25 9.38 8.97
N GLY A 47 -22.97 9.44 10.11
CA GLY A 47 -22.90 8.44 11.18
C GLY A 47 -21.52 8.37 11.86
N LEU A 48 -20.78 9.48 11.87
CA LEU A 48 -19.43 9.60 12.41
C LEU A 48 -19.39 10.32 13.75
N HIS A 49 -18.42 9.97 14.58
CA HIS A 49 -18.11 10.74 15.78
C HIS A 49 -17.49 12.09 15.40
N GLU A 50 -17.80 13.15 16.14
CA GLU A 50 -17.27 14.49 15.85
C GLU A 50 -15.75 14.52 15.79
N ALA A 51 -15.07 13.77 16.66
CA ALA A 51 -13.61 13.65 16.64
C ALA A 51 -13.06 13.07 15.32
N THR A 52 -13.80 12.16 14.68
CA THR A 52 -13.45 11.61 13.36
C THR A 52 -13.56 12.70 12.29
N VAL A 53 -14.63 13.50 12.32
CA VAL A 53 -14.83 14.64 11.40
C VAL A 53 -13.69 15.66 11.54
N ARG A 54 -13.29 15.99 12.77
CA ARG A 54 -12.14 16.88 13.05
C ARG A 54 -10.83 16.31 12.53
N THR A 55 -10.62 15.00 12.65
CA THR A 55 -9.40 14.34 12.14
C THR A 55 -9.36 14.33 10.61
N ILE A 56 -10.50 14.09 9.96
CA ILE A 56 -10.65 14.21 8.50
C ILE A 56 -10.31 15.63 8.06
N TRP A 57 -10.83 16.64 8.74
CA TRP A 57 -10.50 18.03 8.45
C TRP A 57 -9.01 18.36 8.64
N LYS A 58 -8.38 17.85 9.70
CA LYS A 58 -6.94 18.03 9.94
C LYS A 58 -6.09 17.39 8.83
N THR A 59 -6.57 16.29 8.26
CA THR A 59 -5.88 15.54 7.19
C THR A 59 -6.37 15.88 5.79
N ARG A 60 -7.17 16.95 5.64
CA ARG A 60 -7.83 17.33 4.38
C ARG A 60 -6.89 17.49 3.20
N GLU A 61 -5.71 18.08 3.39
CA GLU A 61 -4.76 18.27 2.30
C GLU A 61 -4.21 16.94 1.79
N LYS A 62 -3.92 16.00 2.69
CA LYS A 62 -3.49 14.65 2.33
C LYS A 62 -4.59 13.89 1.58
N ILE A 63 -5.85 14.08 1.99
CA ILE A 63 -7.01 13.49 1.31
C ILE A 63 -7.14 14.06 -0.11
N ARG A 64 -7.11 15.40 -0.27
CA ARG A 64 -7.15 16.07 -1.58
C ARG A 64 -5.99 15.64 -2.48
N GLN A 65 -4.79 15.52 -1.92
CA GLN A 65 -3.62 15.05 -2.64
C GLN A 65 -3.78 13.60 -3.12
N SER A 66 -4.22 12.69 -2.27
CA SER A 66 -4.49 11.29 -2.66
C SER A 66 -5.58 11.19 -3.74
N VAL A 67 -6.55 12.11 -3.77
CA VAL A 67 -7.59 12.15 -4.81
C VAL A 67 -7.00 12.58 -6.14
N ARG A 68 -6.20 13.66 -6.14
CA ARG A 68 -5.48 14.11 -7.35
C ARG A 68 -4.60 13.01 -7.92
N GLU A 69 -3.82 12.37 -7.04
CA GLU A 69 -3.00 11.21 -7.40
C GLU A 69 -3.83 10.02 -7.88
N SER A 70 -5.06 9.83 -7.41
CA SER A 70 -5.93 8.75 -7.91
C SER A 70 -6.59 9.07 -9.25
N ALA A 71 -6.89 10.34 -9.52
CA ALA A 71 -7.49 10.79 -10.79
C ALA A 71 -6.49 10.73 -11.95
N ASP A 72 -5.21 11.00 -11.67
CA ASP A 72 -4.11 10.85 -12.64
C ASP A 72 -3.80 9.37 -12.96
N VAL A 73 -4.31 8.44 -12.13
CA VAL A 73 -4.03 7.01 -12.23
C VAL A 73 -5.28 6.21 -12.64
N SER A 74 -6.02 6.72 -13.64
CA SER A 74 -6.87 5.88 -14.48
C SER A 74 -6.05 4.93 -15.39
N SER A 75 -4.72 5.03 -15.37
CA SER A 75 -3.78 4.15 -16.07
C SER A 75 -3.20 3.08 -15.13
N LYS A 76 -4.02 2.09 -14.73
CA LYS A 76 -3.65 0.74 -14.20
C LYS A 76 -2.56 0.60 -13.10
N VAL A 77 -2.00 1.67 -12.53
CA VAL A 77 -0.76 1.64 -11.71
C VAL A 77 -0.95 2.32 -10.34
N ALA A 78 -2.18 2.41 -9.82
CA ALA A 78 -2.51 3.12 -8.57
C ALA A 78 -2.17 2.34 -7.28
N SER A 79 -1.11 1.52 -7.29
CA SER A 79 -0.48 1.00 -6.06
C SER A 79 0.91 1.60 -5.81
N VAL A 80 1.25 2.69 -6.52
CA VAL A 80 2.58 3.31 -6.56
C VAL A 80 2.79 4.43 -5.53
N SER A 81 1.75 5.00 -4.92
CA SER A 81 1.84 6.24 -4.11
C SER A 81 2.72 6.17 -2.82
N ARG A 82 3.45 5.07 -2.52
CA ARG A 82 4.43 5.04 -1.41
C ARG A 82 5.64 4.12 -1.64
N ARG A 83 6.00 3.76 -2.87
CA ARG A 83 7.15 2.87 -3.08
C ARG A 83 8.44 3.67 -3.21
N ASP A 84 9.43 3.25 -2.45
CA ASP A 84 10.80 3.77 -2.53
C ASP A 84 11.27 3.70 -3.99
N PRO A 85 11.70 4.81 -4.61
CA PRO A 85 12.19 4.83 -5.99
C PRO A 85 13.30 3.78 -6.25
N LEU A 86 14.10 3.48 -5.23
CA LEU A 86 15.14 2.46 -5.27
C LEU A 86 14.54 1.05 -5.43
N LEU A 87 13.46 0.75 -4.70
CA LEU A 87 12.74 -0.52 -4.81
C LEU A 87 12.09 -0.69 -6.18
N GLU A 88 11.52 0.37 -6.74
CA GLU A 88 10.93 0.31 -8.08
C GLU A 88 11.98 0.06 -9.17
N LYS A 89 13.13 0.74 -9.07
CA LYS A 89 14.26 0.55 -9.98
C LYS A 89 14.79 -0.88 -9.88
N MET A 90 14.94 -1.39 -8.66
CA MET A 90 15.33 -2.77 -8.38
C MET A 90 14.36 -3.78 -9.01
N GLU A 91 13.05 -3.60 -8.82
CA GLU A 91 12.00 -4.48 -9.37
C GLU A 91 12.02 -4.52 -10.91
N LYS A 92 12.21 -3.38 -11.58
CA LYS A 92 12.31 -3.33 -13.05
C LYS A 92 13.53 -4.09 -13.58
N ILE A 93 14.69 -3.92 -12.94
CA ILE A 93 15.92 -4.64 -13.33
C ILE A 93 15.74 -6.14 -13.09
N LEU A 94 15.15 -6.52 -11.95
CA LEU A 94 14.88 -7.92 -11.65
C LEU A 94 13.94 -8.54 -12.67
N ASN A 95 12.89 -7.82 -13.07
CA ASN A 95 11.95 -8.29 -14.07
C ASN A 95 12.63 -8.58 -15.41
N ARG A 96 13.47 -7.66 -15.88
CA ARG A 96 14.25 -7.84 -17.12
C ARG A 96 15.17 -9.07 -17.03
N TRP A 97 15.85 -9.23 -15.88
CA TRP A 97 16.70 -10.39 -15.66
C TRP A 97 15.91 -11.71 -15.73
N ILE A 98 14.71 -11.77 -15.15
CA ILE A 98 13.84 -12.96 -15.25
C ILE A 98 13.50 -13.25 -16.71
N SER A 99 13.12 -12.23 -17.49
CA SER A 99 12.84 -12.38 -18.93
C SER A 99 14.05 -12.93 -19.69
N GLU A 100 15.26 -12.39 -19.44
CA GLU A 100 16.50 -12.87 -20.05
C GLU A 100 16.82 -14.33 -19.69
N GLN A 101 16.52 -14.78 -18.46
CA GLN A 101 16.71 -16.19 -18.08
C GLN A 101 15.76 -17.13 -18.84
N VAL A 102 14.51 -16.70 -19.04
CA VAL A 102 13.50 -17.47 -19.79
C VAL A 102 13.92 -17.59 -21.26
N ASP A 103 14.36 -16.50 -21.88
CA ASP A 103 14.81 -16.48 -23.28
C ASP A 103 16.04 -17.38 -23.50
N GLN A 104 16.95 -17.42 -22.53
CA GLN A 104 18.13 -18.28 -22.55
C GLN A 104 17.82 -19.78 -22.32
N ARG A 105 16.54 -20.17 -22.27
CA ARG A 105 16.06 -21.54 -21.97
C ARG A 105 16.66 -22.13 -20.69
N LYS A 106 17.05 -21.29 -19.73
CA LYS A 106 17.43 -21.74 -18.38
C LYS A 106 16.14 -22.09 -17.65
N SER A 107 15.69 -23.32 -17.87
CA SER A 107 14.31 -23.78 -17.63
C SER A 107 13.86 -23.82 -16.18
N ASN A 108 14.60 -23.27 -15.22
CA ASN A 108 14.26 -23.34 -13.79
C ASN A 108 14.81 -22.13 -13.01
N VAL A 109 14.21 -20.94 -13.16
CA VAL A 109 14.50 -19.84 -12.22
C VAL A 109 13.63 -20.02 -10.99
N ASP A 110 14.18 -20.67 -9.97
CA ASP A 110 13.48 -20.88 -8.71
C ASP A 110 13.27 -19.56 -7.94
N GLY A 111 12.22 -19.53 -7.10
CA GLY A 111 11.88 -18.37 -6.27
C GLY A 111 12.97 -18.00 -5.25
N VAL A 112 13.87 -18.93 -4.88
CA VAL A 112 15.06 -18.60 -4.08
C VAL A 112 16.02 -17.74 -4.90
N ALA A 113 16.39 -18.16 -6.10
CA ALA A 113 17.29 -17.43 -6.99
C ALA A 113 16.77 -16.02 -7.32
N ILE A 114 15.46 -15.87 -7.52
CA ILE A 114 14.85 -14.55 -7.76
C ILE A 114 15.02 -13.62 -6.56
N ARG A 115 14.82 -14.12 -5.34
CA ARG A 115 14.96 -13.32 -4.11
C ARG A 115 16.40 -12.97 -3.81
N GLU A 116 17.34 -13.88 -4.06
CA GLU A 116 18.77 -13.60 -3.93
C GLU A 116 19.22 -12.55 -4.96
N LYS A 117 18.77 -12.69 -6.21
CA LYS A 117 19.05 -11.69 -7.25
C LYS A 117 18.47 -10.33 -6.90
N ALA A 118 17.27 -10.31 -6.31
CA ALA A 118 16.63 -9.08 -5.85
C ALA A 118 17.48 -8.33 -4.81
N ARG A 119 18.04 -9.06 -3.83
CA ARG A 119 18.95 -8.48 -2.83
C ARG A 119 20.21 -7.92 -3.47
N SER A 120 20.89 -8.73 -4.30
CA SER A 120 22.10 -8.29 -5.00
C SER A 120 21.87 -7.02 -5.83
N ILE A 121 20.76 -6.94 -6.58
CA ILE A 121 20.42 -5.73 -7.35
C ILE A 121 20.20 -4.54 -6.41
N TYR A 122 19.48 -4.73 -5.30
CA TYR A 122 19.23 -3.65 -4.35
C TYR A 122 20.53 -3.11 -3.73
N ASP A 123 21.41 -3.99 -3.28
CA ASP A 123 22.69 -3.63 -2.66
C ASP A 123 23.57 -2.82 -3.64
N HIS A 124 23.65 -3.27 -4.90
CA HIS A 124 24.37 -2.54 -5.95
C HIS A 124 23.78 -1.17 -6.29
N LEU A 125 22.46 -1.00 -6.11
CA LEU A 125 21.82 0.30 -6.32
C LEU A 125 22.03 1.21 -5.11
N ALA A 126 21.95 0.67 -3.90
CA ALA A 126 22.18 1.40 -2.66
C ALA A 126 23.61 1.93 -2.53
N GLU A 127 24.61 1.20 -3.04
CA GLU A 127 26.02 1.63 -3.07
C GLU A 127 26.26 2.81 -4.02
N LYS A 128 25.44 2.97 -5.06
CA LYS A 128 25.60 4.01 -6.09
C LYS A 128 24.85 5.30 -5.78
N GLU A 129 23.95 5.30 -4.81
CA GLU A 129 23.25 6.51 -4.37
C GLU A 129 24.17 7.31 -3.44
N PRO A 130 24.39 8.62 -3.70
CA PRO A 130 25.26 9.44 -2.86
C PRO A 130 24.66 9.58 -1.46
N SER A 131 25.36 9.03 -0.47
CA SER A 131 25.05 9.08 0.97
C SER A 131 24.61 10.47 1.43
N GLY A 132 23.30 10.68 1.56
CA GLY A 132 22.70 11.86 2.19
C GLY A 132 21.48 11.53 3.06
N SER A 133 21.05 10.28 3.11
CA SER A 133 20.00 9.81 4.01
C SER A 133 20.47 8.57 4.73
N SER A 134 20.20 8.53 6.03
CA SER A 134 20.47 7.45 6.98
C SER A 134 20.38 6.05 6.32
N PRO A 135 21.26 5.08 6.66
CA PRO A 135 21.27 3.77 6.02
C PRO A 135 19.86 3.19 6.04
N ALA A 136 19.23 3.14 4.87
CA ALA A 136 17.90 2.57 4.75
C ALA A 136 17.99 1.12 5.26
N PRO A 137 17.02 0.66 6.07
CA PRO A 137 17.03 -0.72 6.53
C PRO A 137 17.13 -1.63 5.31
N GLY A 138 18.14 -2.51 5.30
CA GLY A 138 18.48 -3.33 4.14
C GLY A 138 17.24 -4.03 3.56
N PHE A 139 17.19 -4.15 2.23
CA PHE A 139 16.03 -4.71 1.56
C PHE A 139 15.85 -6.19 1.90
N ILE A 140 14.70 -6.51 2.50
CA ILE A 140 14.32 -7.88 2.81
C ILE A 140 13.45 -8.42 1.68
N ALA A 141 14.02 -9.30 0.87
CA ALA A 141 13.31 -10.12 -0.11
C ALA A 141 12.40 -11.18 0.56
N SER A 142 11.44 -10.74 1.36
CA SER A 142 10.50 -11.58 2.08
C SER A 142 9.54 -12.32 1.15
N HIS A 143 8.91 -13.39 1.64
CA HIS A 143 7.86 -14.09 0.89
C HIS A 143 6.69 -13.17 0.52
N GLY A 144 6.29 -12.26 1.43
CA GLY A 144 5.22 -11.30 1.18
C GLY A 144 5.58 -10.26 0.12
N TRP A 145 6.82 -9.76 0.12
CA TRP A 145 7.31 -8.90 -0.96
C TRP A 145 7.30 -9.64 -2.29
N PHE A 146 7.87 -10.85 -2.33
CA PHE A 146 7.97 -11.63 -3.56
C PHE A 146 6.60 -11.97 -4.14
N HIS A 147 5.62 -12.33 -3.30
CA HIS A 147 4.24 -12.54 -3.73
C HIS A 147 3.64 -11.30 -4.42
N ARG A 148 3.84 -10.10 -3.83
CA ARG A 148 3.38 -8.84 -4.41
C ARG A 148 4.13 -8.46 -5.69
N PHE A 149 5.43 -8.78 -5.77
CA PHE A 149 6.23 -8.59 -6.99
C PHE A 149 5.64 -9.42 -8.13
N LYS A 150 5.34 -10.69 -7.89
CA LYS A 150 4.72 -11.56 -8.91
C LYS A 150 3.39 -11.03 -9.43
N GLN A 151 2.54 -10.55 -8.52
CA GLN A 151 1.26 -9.95 -8.88
C GLN A 151 1.42 -8.70 -9.76
N ARG A 152 2.46 -7.89 -9.53
CA ARG A 152 2.71 -6.67 -10.30
C ARG A 152 3.19 -6.94 -11.72
N PHE A 153 4.09 -7.90 -11.87
CA PHE A 153 4.68 -8.24 -13.17
C PHE A 153 3.94 -9.38 -13.88
N SER A 154 2.74 -9.75 -13.40
CA SER A 154 1.94 -10.86 -13.95
C SER A 154 2.77 -12.14 -14.13
N LEU A 155 3.63 -12.42 -13.16
CA LEU A 155 4.42 -13.66 -13.09
C LEU A 155 3.52 -14.76 -12.55
N HIS A 156 2.76 -15.39 -13.44
CA HIS A 156 1.87 -16.49 -13.07
C HIS A 156 2.68 -17.77 -12.82
N ASN A 157 2.35 -18.49 -11.75
CA ASN A 157 2.89 -19.83 -11.51
C ASN A 157 2.15 -20.81 -12.44
N ILE A 158 2.86 -21.58 -13.26
CA ILE A 158 2.28 -22.81 -13.81
C ILE A 158 2.67 -23.95 -12.86
N ALA A 159 1.65 -24.57 -12.26
CA ALA A 159 1.77 -25.81 -11.50
C ALA A 159 2.24 -26.97 -12.42
N ARG A 160 2.87 -28.06 -12.00
CA ARG A 160 3.45 -28.53 -10.73
C ARG A 160 4.00 -29.91 -11.09
N THR A 161 5.31 -30.01 -11.35
CA THR A 161 5.99 -31.32 -11.42
C THR A 161 7.01 -31.32 -10.28
N GLY A 162 6.93 -32.34 -9.43
CA GLY A 162 7.47 -32.33 -8.06
C GLY A 162 8.78 -31.58 -7.89
N LYS A 163 8.74 -30.55 -7.04
CA LYS A 163 9.87 -29.77 -6.48
C LYS A 163 10.41 -28.55 -7.25
N ASN A 164 9.70 -27.98 -8.24
CA ASN A 164 10.09 -26.67 -8.80
C ASN A 164 8.90 -25.81 -9.25
N ILE A 165 8.86 -24.53 -8.85
CA ILE A 165 7.83 -23.56 -9.27
C ILE A 165 8.37 -22.79 -10.47
N GLN A 166 7.73 -22.93 -11.64
CA GLN A 166 8.09 -22.19 -12.86
C GLN A 166 7.22 -20.95 -13.06
N TYR A 167 7.84 -19.87 -13.51
CA TYR A 167 7.18 -18.59 -13.82
C TYR A 167 7.06 -18.41 -15.33
N ILE A 168 5.85 -18.15 -15.83
CA ILE A 168 5.64 -17.67 -17.20
C ILE A 168 5.24 -16.19 -17.19
N PHE A 169 5.83 -15.44 -18.11
CA PHE A 169 5.41 -14.07 -18.41
C PHE A 169 4.17 -14.15 -19.31
N THR A 170 3.00 -13.80 -18.79
CA THR A 170 1.85 -13.59 -19.69
C THR A 170 1.96 -12.16 -20.21
N LEU A 171 2.50 -12.00 -21.42
CA LEU A 171 2.39 -10.74 -22.15
C LEU A 171 0.92 -10.56 -22.52
N LEU A 172 0.15 -9.88 -21.67
CA LEU A 172 -1.13 -9.31 -22.09
C LEU A 172 -0.81 -8.19 -23.08
N SER A 173 -0.86 -8.51 -24.37
CA SER A 173 -1.00 -7.53 -25.43
C SER A 173 -2.38 -6.85 -25.33
N ILE A 174 -2.34 -5.52 -25.52
CA ILE A 174 -3.44 -4.55 -25.72
C ILE A 174 -3.94 -3.88 -24.43
#